data_AF-A0A942A7E2-F1
#
_entry.id   AF-A0A942A7E2-F1
#
_cell.length_a   1.000
_cell.length_b   1.000
_cell.length_c   1.000
_cell.angle_alpha   90.00
_cell.angle_beta   90.00
_cell.angle_gamma   90.00
#
_symmetry.space_group_name_H-M   'P 1'
#
loop_
_entity.id
_entity.type
_entity.pdbx_description
1 polymer ?
#
loop_
_entity_poly.entity_id
_entity_poly.type
_entity_poly.pdbx_seq_one_letter_code
_entity_poly.pdbx_strand_id
1 'polypeptide(L)'
;MNILKKNTFLVTTCSLLISSMAVAQDKGEKDIQPEWLKKYSDKEIYNMFENPPMFYAPHTFWFWDDVIRDEQTAASMAEEMAIQKLNPGYAHPRSGFDNAVTALPVEQYLAEPWFNSFSNALQNAKDNGLTLGYCDDYNWPSGQVAGKVLQKHPELEATYLAPKRYYVKGKTEVKYDSINFAVAGKMVNDQLNASSLRIIGEGSNIKWTAPSGDWMIYTYTIKKHPGIDGGKVNYLDPKLMEVFIPLVHEQYDKHFKKDMGHSIPGVFVDNEGDYGWKMAWSEHLAIQYRKKKKRDIRTWLPLLTEKDKDGLFVVARCDWFDVVSDVYNECYFEPLVK
;
A
#
# COMPACT_ATOMS: atom_id res chain seq x y z
N MET A 1 8.04 -84.35 -57.21
CA MET A 1 8.88 -84.94 -56.14
C MET A 1 9.08 -83.87 -55.07
N ASN A 2 8.47 -84.06 -53.89
CA ASN A 2 8.60 -83.38 -52.58
C ASN A 2 8.68 -81.83 -52.50
N ILE A 3 7.62 -81.11 -52.08
CA ILE A 3 7.24 -80.68 -50.68
C ILE A 3 8.32 -79.73 -50.08
N LEU A 4 8.07 -78.44 -49.74
CA LEU A 4 7.34 -77.85 -48.58
C LEU A 4 7.04 -76.35 -48.88
N LYS A 5 5.82 -75.81 -48.69
CA LYS A 5 5.26 -75.12 -47.48
C LYS A 5 6.16 -73.98 -46.95
N LYS A 6 5.81 -72.69 -47.05
CA LYS A 6 4.71 -71.88 -46.42
C LYS A 6 5.34 -70.90 -45.41
N ASN A 7 5.21 -69.58 -45.64
CA ASN A 7 4.37 -68.66 -44.85
C ASN A 7 4.92 -67.23 -44.81
N THR A 8 4.04 -66.34 -45.23
CA THR A 8 3.98 -64.89 -45.03
C THR A 8 4.02 -64.52 -43.55
N PHE A 9 4.75 -63.48 -43.17
CA PHE A 9 4.41 -62.65 -42.02
C PHE A 9 4.67 -61.17 -42.32
N LEU A 10 3.58 -60.41 -42.22
CA LEU A 10 3.50 -58.96 -42.26
C LEU A 10 4.07 -58.45 -40.91
N VAL A 11 5.06 -57.55 -40.95
CA VAL A 11 5.57 -56.90 -39.74
C VAL A 11 4.89 -55.55 -39.60
N THR A 12 3.90 -55.51 -38.70
CA THR A 12 3.30 -54.29 -38.18
C THR A 12 4.24 -53.71 -37.13
N THR A 13 4.86 -52.56 -37.40
CA THR A 13 5.67 -51.83 -36.42
C THR A 13 4.77 -51.02 -35.49
N CYS A 14 4.43 -51.62 -34.34
CA CYS A 14 3.95 -50.89 -33.16
C CYS A 14 5.07 -49.95 -32.67
N SER A 15 4.86 -48.65 -32.80
CA SER A 15 5.71 -47.65 -32.14
C SER A 15 5.14 -47.41 -30.75
N LEU A 16 5.83 -47.94 -29.74
CA LEU A 16 5.53 -47.76 -28.32
C LEU A 16 5.68 -46.28 -27.93
N LEU A 17 4.60 -45.72 -27.39
CA LEU A 17 4.61 -44.48 -26.59
C LEU A 17 5.50 -44.72 -25.37
N ILE A 18 6.70 -44.16 -25.38
CA ILE A 18 7.54 -44.06 -24.19
C ILE A 18 6.97 -42.90 -23.37
N SER A 19 6.11 -43.22 -22.41
CA SER A 19 5.78 -42.31 -21.32
C SER A 19 7.05 -42.08 -20.51
N SER A 20 7.70 -40.93 -20.71
CA SER A 20 8.69 -40.44 -19.77
C SER A 20 7.96 -40.02 -18.49
N MET A 21 7.70 -40.98 -17.59
CA MET A 21 7.49 -40.68 -16.19
C MET A 21 8.81 -40.12 -15.67
N ALA A 22 8.99 -38.81 -15.78
CA ALA A 22 9.96 -38.10 -14.99
C ALA A 22 9.55 -38.35 -13.54
N VAL A 23 10.32 -39.19 -12.86
CA VAL A 23 10.24 -39.38 -11.41
C VAL A 23 10.49 -38.00 -10.82
N ALA A 24 9.41 -37.33 -10.39
CA ALA A 24 9.51 -36.15 -9.57
C ALA A 24 10.26 -36.59 -8.31
N GLN A 25 11.56 -36.31 -8.28
CA GLN A 25 12.30 -36.29 -7.03
C GLN A 25 11.58 -35.27 -6.16
N ASP A 26 11.00 -35.78 -5.09
CA ASP A 26 10.43 -35.02 -3.99
C ASP A 26 11.56 -34.18 -3.38
N LYS A 27 11.87 -33.05 -4.02
CA LYS A 27 12.65 -31.99 -3.41
C LYS A 27 11.76 -31.47 -2.31
N GLY A 28 12.08 -31.84 -1.06
CA GLY A 28 11.35 -31.35 0.09
C GLY A 28 11.17 -29.83 -0.01
N GLU A 29 10.00 -29.33 0.41
CA GLU A 29 9.54 -27.93 0.32
C GLU A 29 10.57 -26.85 0.71
N LYS A 30 11.69 -27.21 1.35
CA LYS A 30 12.76 -26.31 1.79
C LYS A 30 13.70 -25.80 0.69
N ASP A 31 13.69 -26.36 -0.52
CA ASP A 31 14.64 -26.01 -1.60
C ASP A 31 14.01 -25.37 -2.85
N ILE A 32 12.73 -24.98 -2.80
CA ILE A 32 12.08 -24.32 -3.93
C ILE A 32 12.39 -22.82 -3.86
N GLN A 33 13.33 -22.36 -4.70
CA GLN A 33 13.51 -20.92 -4.90
C GLN A 33 12.33 -20.36 -5.71
N PRO A 34 11.75 -19.22 -5.27
CA PRO A 34 10.78 -18.48 -6.06
C PRO A 34 11.28 -18.20 -7.48
N GLU A 35 10.38 -18.22 -8.46
CA GLU A 35 10.73 -18.08 -9.87
C GLU A 35 11.53 -16.81 -10.17
N TRP A 36 11.21 -15.69 -9.51
CA TRP A 36 11.90 -14.40 -9.66
C TRP A 36 13.30 -14.34 -9.05
N LEU A 37 13.72 -15.35 -8.26
CA LEU A 37 15.08 -15.47 -7.73
C LEU A 37 15.95 -16.42 -8.55
N LYS A 38 15.36 -17.19 -9.45
CA LYS A 38 16.10 -18.12 -10.31
C LYS A 38 17.00 -17.36 -11.28
N LYS A 39 18.20 -17.89 -11.48
CA LYS A 39 19.15 -17.40 -12.48
C LYS A 39 19.25 -18.41 -13.60
N TYR A 40 19.18 -17.91 -14.83
CA TYR A 40 19.26 -18.70 -16.04
C TYR A 40 20.53 -18.35 -16.81
N SER A 41 21.18 -19.35 -17.40
CA SER A 41 22.25 -19.15 -18.38
C SER A 41 21.69 -18.67 -19.72
N ASP A 42 22.53 -18.05 -20.54
CA ASP A 42 22.14 -17.60 -21.90
C ASP A 42 21.55 -18.73 -22.73
N LYS A 43 22.08 -19.95 -22.58
CA LYS A 43 21.58 -21.14 -23.27
C LYS A 43 20.18 -21.53 -22.81
N GLU A 44 19.90 -21.47 -21.51
CA GLU A 44 18.56 -21.75 -20.97
C GLU A 44 17.55 -20.71 -21.44
N ILE A 45 17.91 -19.41 -21.36
CA ILE A 45 17.08 -18.31 -21.85
C ILE A 45 16.79 -18.49 -23.35
N TYR A 46 17.83 -18.77 -24.16
CA TYR A 46 17.67 -18.99 -25.60
C TYR A 46 16.70 -20.15 -25.88
N ASN A 47 16.84 -21.27 -25.17
CA ASN A 47 15.96 -22.42 -25.33
C ASN A 47 14.51 -22.15 -24.91
N MET A 48 14.30 -21.30 -23.89
CA MET A 48 12.98 -20.94 -23.38
C MET A 48 12.34 -19.78 -24.16
N PHE A 49 13.08 -19.09 -25.02
CA PHE A 49 12.60 -17.87 -25.68
C PHE A 49 11.40 -18.10 -26.60
N GLU A 50 11.37 -19.24 -27.32
CA GLU A 50 10.25 -19.58 -28.22
C GLU A 50 8.98 -19.97 -27.44
N ASN A 51 9.14 -20.55 -26.25
CA ASN A 51 8.04 -20.97 -25.39
C ASN A 51 8.39 -20.73 -23.91
N PRO A 52 8.31 -19.47 -23.43
CA PRO A 52 8.71 -19.13 -22.08
C PRO A 52 7.73 -19.73 -21.07
N PRO A 53 8.18 -20.01 -19.82
CA PRO A 53 7.28 -20.40 -18.74
C PRO A 53 6.13 -19.41 -18.56
N MET A 54 4.96 -19.93 -18.22
CA MET A 54 3.74 -19.15 -18.02
C MET A 54 3.84 -18.14 -16.86
N PHE A 55 4.79 -18.32 -15.94
CA PHE A 55 5.15 -17.29 -14.97
C PHE A 55 5.50 -15.93 -15.61
N TYR A 56 6.11 -15.93 -16.80
CA TYR A 56 6.50 -14.71 -17.53
C TYR A 56 5.42 -14.17 -18.47
N ALA A 57 4.25 -14.81 -18.52
CA ALA A 57 3.11 -14.26 -19.25
C ALA A 57 2.69 -12.91 -18.64
N PRO A 58 2.14 -11.97 -19.43
CA PRO A 58 1.70 -10.68 -18.91
C PRO A 58 0.69 -10.83 -17.77
N HIS A 59 0.97 -10.23 -16.61
CA HIS A 59 0.09 -10.19 -15.45
C HIS A 59 -1.05 -9.20 -15.68
N THR A 60 -2.26 -9.66 -15.42
CA THR A 60 -3.45 -8.81 -15.44
C THR A 60 -3.67 -8.14 -14.07
N PHE A 61 -4.23 -6.94 -14.10
CA PHE A 61 -4.80 -6.32 -12.91
C PHE A 61 -6.29 -6.64 -12.89
N TRP A 62 -6.65 -7.70 -12.17
CA TRP A 62 -7.92 -8.38 -12.36
C TRP A 62 -8.97 -7.88 -11.37
N PHE A 63 -9.83 -6.98 -11.85
CA PHE A 63 -10.94 -6.47 -11.07
C PHE A 63 -11.99 -7.55 -10.79
N TRP A 64 -12.31 -7.69 -9.51
CA TRP A 64 -13.43 -8.47 -9.00
C TRP A 64 -14.45 -7.46 -8.49
N ASP A 65 -15.37 -7.11 -9.38
CA ASP A 65 -16.32 -6.00 -9.27
C ASP A 65 -17.78 -6.45 -9.39
N ASP A 66 -18.09 -7.72 -9.14
CA ASP A 66 -19.46 -8.22 -9.07
C ASP A 66 -19.68 -9.11 -7.83
N VAL A 67 -20.95 -9.40 -7.55
CA VAL A 67 -21.37 -10.34 -6.52
C VAL A 67 -20.83 -11.72 -6.83
N ILE A 68 -20.10 -12.30 -5.88
CA ILE A 68 -19.69 -13.71 -5.94
C ILE A 68 -20.92 -14.55 -5.65
N ARG A 69 -21.56 -15.05 -6.71
CA ARG A 69 -22.72 -15.97 -6.65
C ARG A 69 -22.31 -17.43 -6.74
N ASP A 70 -21.26 -17.68 -7.51
CA ASP A 70 -20.65 -18.99 -7.71
C ASP A 70 -19.12 -18.83 -7.61
N GLU A 71 -18.55 -19.51 -6.61
CA GLU A 71 -17.12 -19.49 -6.30
C GLU A 71 -16.25 -20.17 -7.39
N GLN A 72 -16.85 -20.82 -8.39
CA GLN A 72 -16.13 -21.40 -9.54
C GLN A 72 -15.95 -20.42 -10.71
N THR A 73 -16.68 -19.30 -10.70
CA THR A 73 -16.64 -18.31 -11.80
C THR A 73 -15.22 -17.82 -12.06
N ALA A 74 -14.50 -17.46 -10.99
CA ALA A 74 -13.13 -16.97 -11.06
C ALA A 74 -12.16 -18.03 -11.63
N ALA A 75 -12.36 -19.31 -11.31
CA ALA A 75 -11.54 -20.40 -11.86
C ALA A 75 -11.74 -20.57 -13.37
N SER A 76 -12.99 -20.47 -13.84
CA SER A 76 -13.30 -20.52 -15.28
C SER A 76 -12.67 -19.35 -16.03
N MET A 77 -12.68 -18.15 -15.43
CA MET A 77 -12.00 -16.99 -16.00
C MET A 77 -10.47 -17.16 -16.05
N ALA A 78 -9.87 -17.73 -14.99
CA ALA A 78 -8.44 -18.03 -14.95
C ALA A 78 -8.05 -19.05 -16.03
N GLU A 79 -8.90 -20.05 -16.31
CA GLU A 79 -8.70 -21.01 -17.38
C GLU A 79 -8.68 -20.34 -18.76
N GLU A 80 -9.64 -19.45 -19.03
CA GLU A 80 -9.69 -18.67 -20.27
C GLU A 80 -8.47 -17.75 -20.42
N MET A 81 -8.00 -17.14 -19.33
CA MET A 81 -6.74 -16.37 -19.33
C MET A 81 -5.55 -17.28 -19.68
N ALA A 82 -5.49 -18.49 -19.13
CA ALA A 82 -4.43 -19.45 -19.41
C ALA A 82 -4.40 -19.87 -20.89
N ILE A 83 -5.56 -20.16 -21.49
CA ILE A 83 -5.70 -20.46 -22.92
C ILE A 83 -5.16 -19.31 -23.77
N GLN A 84 -5.41 -18.07 -23.35
CA GLN A 84 -4.96 -16.85 -24.01
C GLN A 84 -3.51 -16.46 -23.69
N LYS A 85 -2.82 -17.25 -22.86
CA LYS A 85 -1.45 -16.96 -22.37
C LYS A 85 -1.35 -15.64 -21.60
N LEU A 86 -2.36 -15.34 -20.79
CA LEU A 86 -2.39 -14.23 -19.85
C LEU A 86 -2.33 -14.77 -18.42
N ASN A 87 -1.57 -14.08 -17.58
CA ASN A 87 -1.47 -14.42 -16.17
C ASN A 87 -2.57 -13.71 -15.37
N PRO A 88 -3.34 -14.42 -14.52
CA PRO A 88 -4.37 -13.80 -13.67
C PRO A 88 -3.85 -12.66 -12.81
N GLY A 89 -2.54 -12.64 -12.52
CA GLY A 89 -1.88 -11.47 -11.98
C GLY A 89 -2.32 -11.20 -10.55
N TYR A 90 -3.13 -10.17 -10.34
CA TYR A 90 -3.59 -9.77 -9.01
C TYR A 90 -5.11 -9.62 -8.97
N ALA A 91 -5.77 -10.41 -8.12
CA ALA A 91 -7.19 -10.22 -7.81
C ALA A 91 -7.35 -8.92 -7.03
N HIS A 92 -8.20 -8.03 -7.55
CA HIS A 92 -8.42 -6.70 -7.00
C HIS A 92 -9.91 -6.51 -6.68
N PRO A 93 -10.31 -6.51 -5.40
CA PRO A 93 -11.69 -6.22 -5.00
C PRO A 93 -12.06 -4.77 -5.33
N ARG A 94 -13.17 -4.55 -6.03
CA ARG A 94 -13.51 -3.21 -6.51
C ARG A 94 -15.01 -2.89 -6.40
N SER A 95 -15.31 -1.62 -6.12
CA SER A 95 -16.65 -1.08 -6.33
C SER A 95 -16.80 -0.51 -7.72
N GLY A 96 -18.02 -0.54 -8.27
CA GLY A 96 -18.37 0.24 -9.45
C GLY A 96 -18.08 1.74 -9.27
N PHE A 97 -17.79 2.43 -10.37
CA PHE A 97 -17.33 3.83 -10.37
C PHE A 97 -18.46 4.86 -10.09
N ASP A 98 -19.72 4.53 -10.37
CA ASP A 98 -20.83 5.49 -10.39
C ASP A 98 -22.21 4.86 -10.08
N ASN A 99 -22.24 3.70 -9.42
CA ASN A 99 -23.43 2.84 -9.25
C ASN A 99 -24.08 2.34 -10.56
N ALA A 100 -23.51 2.61 -11.74
CA ALA A 100 -24.00 2.09 -13.02
C ALA A 100 -23.39 0.72 -13.38
N VAL A 101 -22.32 0.34 -12.70
CA VAL A 101 -21.67 -0.97 -12.80
C VAL A 101 -21.88 -1.73 -11.48
N THR A 102 -21.92 -3.06 -11.55
CA THR A 102 -21.93 -3.90 -10.37
C THR A 102 -20.69 -3.64 -9.49
N ALA A 103 -20.77 -4.07 -8.24
CA ALA A 103 -19.68 -3.94 -7.28
C ALA A 103 -19.57 -5.24 -6.50
N LEU A 104 -18.36 -5.62 -6.10
CA LEU A 104 -18.18 -6.68 -5.10
C LEU A 104 -18.79 -6.20 -3.78
N PRO A 105 -19.78 -6.88 -3.19
CA PRO A 105 -20.31 -6.48 -1.89
C PRO A 105 -19.20 -6.47 -0.82
N VAL A 106 -19.12 -5.40 -0.02
CA VAL A 106 -18.06 -5.21 0.99
C VAL A 106 -18.06 -6.34 2.04
N GLU A 107 -19.23 -6.93 2.29
CA GLU A 107 -19.41 -8.10 3.15
C GLU A 107 -18.84 -9.39 2.57
N GLN A 108 -18.67 -9.49 1.25
CA GLN A 108 -18.01 -10.62 0.60
C GLN A 108 -16.49 -10.46 0.62
N TYR A 109 -15.95 -9.24 0.64
CA TYR A 109 -14.51 -9.01 0.72
C TYR A 109 -13.91 -9.54 2.04
N LEU A 110 -12.92 -10.44 1.91
CA LEU A 110 -12.28 -11.20 2.99
C LEU A 110 -13.25 -12.09 3.79
N ALA A 111 -14.39 -12.46 3.21
CA ALA A 111 -15.28 -13.50 3.73
C ALA A 111 -15.04 -14.84 3.01
N GLU A 112 -15.72 -15.90 3.44
CA GLU A 112 -15.58 -17.23 2.84
C GLU A 112 -15.78 -17.24 1.31
N PRO A 113 -16.80 -16.57 0.72
CA PRO A 113 -16.96 -16.56 -0.74
C PRO A 113 -15.76 -15.98 -1.50
N TRP A 114 -15.12 -14.95 -0.93
CA TRP A 114 -13.91 -14.37 -1.50
C TRP A 114 -12.74 -15.36 -1.46
N PHE A 115 -12.47 -15.97 -0.30
CA PHE A 115 -11.36 -16.91 -0.15
C PHE A 115 -11.57 -18.22 -0.92
N ASN A 116 -12.80 -18.72 -0.99
CA ASN A 116 -13.13 -19.91 -1.79
C ASN A 116 -12.94 -19.63 -3.28
N SER A 117 -13.45 -18.49 -3.77
CA SER A 117 -13.26 -18.07 -5.17
C SER A 117 -11.78 -17.88 -5.50
N PHE A 118 -11.01 -17.24 -4.59
CA PHE A 118 -9.56 -17.09 -4.74
C PHE A 118 -8.85 -18.43 -4.77
N SER A 119 -9.21 -19.37 -3.89
CA SER A 119 -8.65 -20.72 -3.84
C SER A 119 -8.89 -21.48 -5.15
N ASN A 120 -10.10 -21.41 -5.70
CA ASN A 120 -10.43 -22.10 -6.96
C ASN A 120 -9.63 -21.51 -8.14
N ALA A 121 -9.55 -20.18 -8.23
CA ALA A 121 -8.76 -19.51 -9.26
C ALA A 121 -7.26 -19.76 -9.11
N LEU A 122 -6.73 -19.76 -7.88
CA LEU A 122 -5.34 -20.08 -7.58
C LEU A 122 -4.99 -21.52 -7.96
N GLN A 123 -5.88 -22.49 -7.72
CA GLN A 123 -5.67 -23.87 -8.13
C GLN A 123 -5.58 -23.98 -9.65
N ASN A 124 -6.48 -23.33 -10.39
CA ASN A 124 -6.39 -23.27 -11.86
C ASN A 124 -5.07 -22.65 -12.32
N ALA A 125 -4.65 -21.54 -11.69
CA ALA A 125 -3.37 -20.90 -12.00
C ALA A 125 -2.20 -21.87 -11.79
N LYS A 126 -2.17 -22.61 -10.68
CA LYS A 126 -1.13 -23.61 -10.38
C LYS A 126 -1.07 -24.71 -11.43
N ASP A 127 -2.22 -25.26 -11.81
CA ASP A 127 -2.31 -26.35 -12.78
C ASP A 127 -1.79 -25.93 -14.18
N ASN A 128 -1.81 -24.62 -14.47
CA ASN A 128 -1.34 -24.02 -15.72
C ASN A 128 0.05 -23.34 -15.62
N GLY A 129 0.75 -23.46 -14.49
CA GLY A 129 2.06 -22.82 -14.29
C GLY A 129 2.00 -21.27 -14.23
N LEU A 130 0.84 -20.74 -13.86
CA LEU A 130 0.52 -19.32 -13.68
C LEU A 130 0.56 -18.93 -12.21
N THR A 131 0.34 -17.65 -11.94
CA THR A 131 0.31 -17.08 -10.58
C THR A 131 -0.97 -16.31 -10.31
N LEU A 132 -1.32 -16.15 -9.04
CA LEU A 132 -2.38 -15.25 -8.61
C LEU A 132 -1.99 -14.61 -7.28
N GLY A 133 -1.69 -13.32 -7.32
CA GLY A 133 -1.57 -12.44 -6.16
C GLY A 133 -2.90 -11.77 -5.82
N TYR A 134 -2.87 -10.89 -4.83
CA TYR A 134 -4.02 -10.10 -4.41
C TYR A 134 -3.63 -8.64 -4.19
N CYS A 135 -4.61 -7.76 -4.31
CA CYS A 135 -4.53 -6.40 -3.79
C CYS A 135 -4.99 -6.41 -2.33
N ASP A 136 -4.29 -5.68 -1.48
CA ASP A 136 -4.46 -5.76 -0.02
C ASP A 136 -5.64 -4.95 0.53
N ASP A 137 -6.35 -4.21 -0.31
CA ASP A 137 -7.51 -3.45 0.11
C ASP A 137 -8.61 -3.40 -0.95
N TYR A 138 -9.78 -2.99 -0.50
CA TYR A 138 -10.96 -2.76 -1.31
C TYR A 138 -10.86 -1.37 -1.94
N ASN A 139 -10.82 -1.32 -3.27
CA ASN A 139 -10.43 -0.12 -4.01
C ASN A 139 -9.00 0.32 -3.64
N TRP A 140 -8.84 1.60 -3.31
CA TRP A 140 -7.62 2.26 -2.90
C TRP A 140 -8.00 3.39 -1.92
N PRO A 141 -7.04 3.95 -1.16
CA PRO A 141 -5.71 3.39 -0.86
C PRO A 141 -5.78 2.25 0.19
N SER A 142 -4.70 1.48 0.24
CA SER A 142 -4.45 0.39 1.20
C SER A 142 -4.33 0.87 2.64
N GLY A 143 -4.71 0.04 3.60
CA GLY A 143 -4.66 0.35 5.04
C GLY A 143 -6.04 0.58 5.68
N GLN A 144 -7.12 0.50 4.92
CA GLN A 144 -8.48 0.84 5.32
C GLN A 144 -9.37 -0.38 5.57
N VAL A 145 -9.14 -1.47 4.82
CA VAL A 145 -9.93 -2.73 4.80
C VAL A 145 -11.40 -2.45 4.55
N ALA A 146 -11.71 -1.80 3.42
CA ALA A 146 -13.05 -1.29 3.13
C ALA A 146 -13.66 -0.44 4.27
N GLY A 147 -12.81 0.33 4.97
CA GLY A 147 -13.18 1.16 6.12
C GLY A 147 -13.31 0.45 7.46
N LYS A 148 -13.12 -0.88 7.53
CA LYS A 148 -13.21 -1.66 8.79
C LYS A 148 -12.17 -1.21 9.82
N VAL A 149 -11.02 -0.69 9.40
CA VAL A 149 -10.00 -0.15 10.32
C VAL A 149 -10.58 0.98 11.16
N LEU A 150 -11.15 2.02 10.55
CA LEU A 150 -11.68 3.17 11.30
C LEU A 150 -12.99 2.87 12.04
N GLN A 151 -13.76 1.86 11.59
CA GLN A 151 -14.93 1.40 12.35
C GLN A 151 -14.53 0.83 13.71
N LYS A 152 -13.39 0.15 13.80
CA LYS A 152 -12.87 -0.46 15.04
C LYS A 152 -11.91 0.47 15.81
N HIS A 153 -11.16 1.28 15.07
CA HIS A 153 -10.07 2.12 15.56
C HIS A 153 -10.22 3.57 15.06
N PRO A 154 -11.23 4.33 15.50
CA PRO A 154 -11.46 5.70 15.07
C PRO A 154 -10.32 6.67 15.44
N GLU A 155 -9.47 6.31 16.40
CA GLU A 155 -8.25 7.03 16.75
C GLU A 155 -7.21 7.03 15.63
N LEU A 156 -7.24 6.05 14.71
CA LEU A 156 -6.33 5.93 13.57
C LEU A 156 -6.77 6.75 12.36
N GLU A 157 -7.79 7.59 12.48
CA GLU A 157 -8.18 8.49 11.40
C GLU A 157 -7.15 9.61 11.24
N ALA A 158 -6.64 9.78 10.02
CA ALA A 158 -5.62 10.75 9.66
C ALA A 158 -5.99 12.16 10.09
N THR A 159 -4.96 12.92 10.50
CA THR A 159 -5.13 14.31 10.91
C THR A 159 -4.17 15.24 10.20
N TYR A 160 -4.54 16.52 10.16
CA TYR A 160 -3.68 17.58 9.66
C TYR A 160 -3.81 18.83 10.51
N LEU A 161 -2.79 19.69 10.46
CA LEU A 161 -2.85 21.01 11.07
C LEU A 161 -3.49 22.02 10.11
N ALA A 162 -4.54 22.70 10.59
CA ALA A 162 -5.18 23.81 9.89
C ALA A 162 -4.65 25.15 10.44
N PRO A 163 -3.71 25.82 9.75
CA PRO A 163 -3.19 27.11 10.19
C PRO A 163 -4.17 28.25 9.93
N LYS A 164 -4.19 29.24 10.84
CA LYS A 164 -4.68 30.60 10.59
C LYS A 164 -3.61 31.61 10.95
N ARG A 165 -3.61 32.76 10.27
CA ARG A 165 -2.60 33.81 10.43
C ARG A 165 -3.23 35.13 10.88
N TYR A 166 -2.55 35.83 11.78
CA TYR A 166 -3.01 37.09 12.37
C TYR A 166 -1.83 38.06 12.48
N TYR A 167 -1.95 39.21 11.85
CA TYR A 167 -0.99 40.30 12.04
C TYR A 167 -1.35 41.09 13.29
N VAL A 168 -0.36 41.33 14.15
CA VAL A 168 -0.55 41.93 15.48
C VAL A 168 0.50 43.00 15.72
N LYS A 169 0.05 44.19 16.14
CA LYS A 169 0.94 45.29 16.53
C LYS A 169 1.55 45.02 17.90
N GLY A 170 2.74 45.56 18.13
CA GLY A 170 3.41 45.42 19.41
C GLY A 170 2.57 45.99 20.57
N LYS A 171 2.71 45.37 21.75
CA LYS A 171 1.93 45.65 22.97
C LYS A 171 0.44 45.26 22.88
N THR A 172 -0.02 44.67 21.78
CA THR A 172 -1.36 44.09 21.70
C THR A 172 -1.42 42.75 22.41
N GLU A 173 -2.44 42.57 23.26
CA GLU A 173 -2.78 41.30 23.88
C GLU A 173 -3.70 40.50 22.95
N VAL A 174 -3.37 39.24 22.71
CA VAL A 174 -4.23 38.28 22.00
C VAL A 174 -4.74 37.20 22.94
N LYS A 175 -5.93 36.70 22.64
CA LYS A 175 -6.60 35.63 23.36
C LYS A 175 -7.14 34.59 22.39
N TYR A 176 -6.94 33.32 22.71
CA TYR A 176 -7.52 32.21 21.98
C TYR A 176 -8.16 31.23 22.96
N ASP A 177 -9.46 31.00 22.81
CA ASP A 177 -10.24 30.19 23.75
C ASP A 177 -9.90 28.70 23.64
N SER A 178 -9.79 28.19 22.41
CA SER A 178 -9.46 26.77 22.16
C SER A 178 -8.78 26.59 20.79
N ILE A 179 -7.50 26.25 20.80
CA ILE A 179 -6.69 25.81 19.66
C ILE A 179 -5.69 24.74 20.14
N ASN A 180 -4.98 24.05 19.24
CA ASN A 180 -3.95 23.11 19.69
C ASN A 180 -2.71 23.86 20.18
N PHE A 181 -2.21 24.80 19.38
CA PHE A 181 -1.12 25.68 19.79
C PHE A 181 -1.02 26.93 18.90
N ALA A 182 -0.28 27.93 19.37
CA ALA A 182 0.04 29.13 18.62
C ALA A 182 1.55 29.42 18.61
N VAL A 183 2.02 29.95 17.48
CA VAL A 183 3.41 30.34 17.24
C VAL A 183 3.43 31.79 16.80
N ALA A 184 4.37 32.59 17.30
CA ALA A 184 4.54 33.97 16.89
C ALA A 184 5.95 34.22 16.35
N GLY A 185 6.05 35.06 15.33
CA GLY A 185 7.33 35.57 14.82
C GLY A 185 7.23 37.07 14.53
N LYS A 186 8.33 37.78 14.78
CA LYS A 186 8.46 39.23 14.55
C LYS A 186 8.57 39.51 13.06
N MET A 187 7.90 40.56 12.62
CA MET A 187 8.00 41.10 11.26
C MET A 187 9.06 42.20 11.20
N VAL A 188 9.90 42.15 10.17
CA VAL A 188 10.93 43.16 9.88
C VAL A 188 10.86 43.46 8.39
N ASN A 189 10.57 44.71 8.02
CA ASN A 189 10.38 45.14 6.63
C ASN A 189 9.40 44.22 5.86
N ASP A 190 8.24 43.93 6.48
CA ASP A 190 7.20 43.03 5.96
C ASP A 190 7.62 41.58 5.71
N GLN A 191 8.77 41.16 6.23
CA GLN A 191 9.25 39.77 6.19
C GLN A 191 9.31 39.16 7.58
N LEU A 192 9.05 37.84 7.65
CA LEU A 192 9.16 37.08 8.89
C LEU A 192 10.64 36.96 9.31
N ASN A 193 10.95 37.29 10.56
CA ASN A 193 12.24 36.99 11.15
C ASN A 193 12.19 35.61 11.84
N ALA A 194 12.67 34.56 11.17
CA ALA A 194 12.59 33.18 11.65
C ALA A 194 13.28 32.97 13.02
N SER A 195 14.33 33.72 13.34
CA SER A 195 15.04 33.60 14.62
C SER A 195 14.19 34.03 15.83
N SER A 196 13.06 34.70 15.59
CA SER A 196 12.12 35.15 16.63
C SER A 196 10.93 34.21 16.82
N LEU A 197 10.84 33.15 16.01
CA LEU A 197 9.75 32.17 16.09
C LEU A 197 9.75 31.47 17.45
N ARG A 198 8.57 31.45 18.08
CA ARG A 198 8.36 30.79 19.38
C ARG A 198 6.92 30.38 19.57
N ILE A 199 6.72 29.28 20.29
CA ILE A 199 5.41 28.88 20.78
C ILE A 199 4.96 29.90 21.83
N ILE A 200 3.73 30.39 21.72
CA ILE A 200 3.17 31.40 22.63
C ILE A 200 2.04 30.86 23.50
N GLY A 201 1.63 29.62 23.28
CA GLY A 201 0.65 28.90 24.09
C GLY A 201 0.15 27.63 23.43
N GLU A 202 -0.45 26.75 24.23
CA GLU A 202 -0.99 25.45 23.83
C GLU A 202 -2.33 25.22 24.53
N GLY A 203 -3.28 24.58 23.85
CA GLY A 203 -4.59 24.26 24.40
C GLY A 203 -5.53 25.46 24.55
N SER A 204 -6.15 25.57 25.72
CA SER A 204 -7.21 26.54 26.00
C SER A 204 -6.70 27.77 26.76
N ASN A 205 -7.45 28.87 26.66
CA ASN A 205 -7.19 30.12 27.39
C ASN A 205 -5.79 30.71 27.13
N ILE A 206 -5.28 30.55 25.90
CA ILE A 206 -3.99 31.11 25.53
C ILE A 206 -4.09 32.64 25.59
N LYS A 207 -3.20 33.25 26.35
CA LYS A 207 -3.12 34.69 26.53
C LYS A 207 -1.68 35.14 26.36
N TRP A 208 -1.44 35.99 25.36
CA TRP A 208 -0.09 36.45 25.04
C TRP A 208 -0.08 37.91 24.62
N THR A 209 0.87 38.68 25.15
CA THR A 209 1.07 40.08 24.79
C THR A 209 2.28 40.21 23.89
N ALA A 210 2.06 40.73 22.69
CA ALA A 210 3.13 40.97 21.73
C ALA A 210 4.16 41.96 22.31
N PRO A 211 5.47 41.65 22.31
CA PRO A 211 6.47 42.65 22.61
C PRO A 211 6.48 43.78 21.58
N SER A 212 7.33 44.78 21.81
CA SER A 212 7.52 45.87 20.84
C SER A 212 7.87 45.37 19.42
N GLY A 213 7.38 46.12 18.42
CA GLY A 213 7.47 45.78 17.00
C GLY A 213 6.25 44.99 16.50
N ASP A 214 6.22 44.73 15.20
CA ASP A 214 5.10 44.04 14.56
C ASP A 214 5.31 42.52 14.57
N TRP A 215 4.23 41.76 14.71
CA TRP A 215 4.25 40.31 14.84
C TRP A 215 3.24 39.64 13.91
N MET A 216 3.57 38.45 13.43
CA MET A 216 2.63 37.51 12.85
C MET A 216 2.42 36.35 13.82
N ILE A 217 1.16 36.01 14.07
CA ILE A 217 0.76 34.88 14.90
C ILE A 217 0.10 33.83 14.01
N TYR A 218 0.53 32.58 14.19
CA TYR A 218 0.03 31.40 13.53
C TYR A 218 -0.65 30.51 14.57
N THR A 219 -1.96 30.32 14.44
CA THR A 219 -2.69 29.36 15.28
C THR A 219 -2.88 28.07 14.51
N TYR A 220 -2.73 26.93 15.18
CA TYR A 220 -2.91 25.62 14.59
C TYR A 220 -4.00 24.85 15.32
N THR A 221 -4.90 24.26 14.55
CA THR A 221 -5.92 23.32 15.03
C THR A 221 -5.78 22.01 14.29
N ILE A 222 -5.75 20.89 15.00
CA ILE A 222 -5.78 19.55 14.43
C ILE A 222 -7.18 19.29 13.90
N LYS A 223 -7.27 18.85 12.65
CA LYS A 223 -8.52 18.47 11.98
C LYS A 223 -8.38 17.09 11.36
N LYS A 224 -9.51 16.40 11.20
CA LYS A 224 -9.57 15.10 10.52
C LYS A 224 -9.40 15.26 9.02
N HIS A 225 -8.73 14.28 8.40
CA HIS A 225 -8.56 14.20 6.96
C HIS A 225 -9.92 14.21 6.25
N PRO A 226 -10.11 15.01 5.20
CA PRO A 226 -11.39 15.11 4.51
C PRO A 226 -11.79 13.87 3.68
N GLY A 227 -10.92 12.86 3.58
CA GLY A 227 -11.15 11.68 2.74
C GLY A 227 -10.89 11.92 1.25
N ILE A 228 -10.07 12.93 0.91
CA ILE A 228 -9.64 13.20 -0.46
C ILE A 228 -8.88 11.99 -0.98
N ASP A 229 -9.11 11.62 -2.26
CA ASP A 229 -8.54 10.45 -2.94
C ASP A 229 -8.83 9.10 -2.27
N GLY A 230 -9.84 9.06 -1.38
CA GLY A 230 -10.34 7.83 -0.76
C GLY A 230 -9.67 7.46 0.57
N GLY A 231 -8.51 8.05 0.91
CA GLY A 231 -7.76 7.72 2.12
C GLY A 231 -8.24 8.45 3.37
N LYS A 232 -8.39 7.71 4.47
CA LYS A 232 -8.80 8.26 5.78
C LYS A 232 -7.95 7.81 6.96
N VAL A 233 -7.12 6.79 6.79
CA VAL A 233 -6.29 6.23 7.86
C VAL A 233 -4.98 6.99 8.02
N ASN A 234 -4.44 6.99 9.22
CA ASN A 234 -3.24 7.73 9.58
C ASN A 234 -1.99 6.91 9.29
N TYR A 235 -1.42 7.10 8.11
CA TYR A 235 -0.14 6.48 7.71
C TYR A 235 1.07 6.99 8.50
N LEU A 236 0.90 7.98 9.37
CA LEU A 236 1.94 8.51 10.25
C LEU A 236 1.77 8.05 11.70
N ASP A 237 0.91 7.05 11.95
CA ASP A 237 0.75 6.39 13.24
C ASP A 237 1.29 4.94 13.16
N PRO A 238 2.27 4.56 13.99
CA PRO A 238 2.86 3.21 13.93
C PRO A 238 1.88 2.08 14.25
N LYS A 239 0.74 2.40 14.88
CA LYS A 239 -0.29 1.40 15.20
C LYS A 239 -1.14 0.97 14.00
N LEU A 240 -1.08 1.70 12.87
CA LEU A 240 -1.92 1.40 11.72
C LEU A 240 -1.69 -0.04 11.23
N MET A 241 -0.44 -0.44 11.06
CA MET A 241 -0.11 -1.78 10.55
C MET A 241 -0.35 -2.89 11.58
N GLU A 242 -0.31 -2.58 12.89
CA GLU A 242 -0.71 -3.54 13.95
C GLU A 242 -2.19 -3.96 13.82
N VAL A 243 -3.02 -3.11 13.21
CA VAL A 243 -4.44 -3.40 12.95
C VAL A 243 -4.65 -3.97 11.55
N PHE A 244 -3.98 -3.40 10.54
CA PHE A 244 -4.19 -3.76 9.14
C PHE A 244 -3.70 -5.18 8.81
N ILE A 245 -2.48 -5.54 9.26
CA ILE A 245 -1.84 -6.82 8.93
C ILE A 245 -2.70 -8.03 9.37
N PRO A 246 -3.24 -8.08 10.61
CA PRO A 246 -4.10 -9.18 11.04
C PRO A 246 -5.42 -9.29 10.26
N LEU A 247 -5.95 -8.15 9.81
CA LEU A 247 -7.23 -8.10 9.09
C LEU A 247 -7.11 -8.58 7.65
N VAL A 248 -5.93 -8.44 7.03
CA VAL A 248 -5.72 -8.76 5.61
C VAL A 248 -4.67 -9.87 5.45
N HIS A 249 -3.39 -9.54 5.64
CA HIS A 249 -2.29 -10.43 5.27
C HIS A 249 -2.28 -11.71 6.10
N GLU A 250 -2.57 -11.66 7.40
CA GLU A 250 -2.68 -12.89 8.21
C GLU A 250 -3.88 -13.76 7.80
N GLN A 251 -4.95 -13.15 7.25
CA GLN A 251 -6.06 -13.94 6.70
C GLN A 251 -5.60 -14.69 5.44
N TYR A 252 -4.84 -14.05 4.55
CA TYR A 252 -4.28 -14.76 3.40
C TYR A 252 -3.23 -15.80 3.82
N ASP A 253 -2.36 -15.55 4.82
CA ASP A 253 -1.43 -16.57 5.35
C ASP A 253 -2.21 -17.77 5.88
N LYS A 254 -3.28 -17.54 6.66
CA LYS A 254 -4.12 -18.62 7.21
C LYS A 254 -4.70 -19.53 6.13
N HIS A 255 -5.13 -18.99 4.99
CA HIS A 255 -5.74 -19.77 3.92
C HIS A 255 -4.71 -20.36 2.94
N PHE A 256 -3.59 -19.65 2.68
CA PHE A 256 -2.71 -19.92 1.54
C PHE A 256 -1.22 -19.96 1.89
N LYS A 257 -0.86 -20.20 3.15
CA LYS A 257 0.54 -20.24 3.63
C LYS A 257 1.53 -20.98 2.72
N LYS A 258 1.10 -22.11 2.16
CA LYS A 258 1.94 -22.96 1.30
C LYS A 258 2.16 -22.37 -0.10
N ASP A 259 1.26 -21.51 -0.54
CA ASP A 259 1.27 -20.89 -1.86
C ASP A 259 1.99 -19.53 -1.86
N MET A 260 2.16 -18.92 -0.67
CA MET A 260 2.94 -17.69 -0.49
C MET A 260 4.39 -17.87 -0.93
N GLY A 261 4.90 -16.93 -1.73
CA GLY A 261 6.24 -17.02 -2.31
C GLY A 261 6.36 -17.99 -3.48
N HIS A 262 5.28 -18.65 -3.87
CA HIS A 262 5.23 -19.65 -4.93
C HIS A 262 4.22 -19.25 -6.00
N SER A 263 2.99 -19.76 -5.90
CA SER A 263 1.87 -19.44 -6.80
C SER A 263 1.20 -18.11 -6.44
N ILE A 264 1.43 -17.60 -5.23
CA ILE A 264 1.15 -16.22 -4.81
C ILE A 264 2.50 -15.49 -4.73
N PRO A 265 2.94 -14.81 -5.81
CA PRO A 265 4.30 -14.27 -5.92
C PRO A 265 4.50 -12.99 -5.11
N GLY A 266 3.42 -12.29 -4.77
CA GLY A 266 3.46 -11.06 -4.01
C GLY A 266 2.08 -10.46 -3.83
N VAL A 267 2.07 -9.32 -3.16
CA VAL A 267 0.88 -8.52 -2.88
C VAL A 267 1.01 -7.21 -3.62
N PHE A 268 -0.08 -6.75 -4.23
CA PHE A 268 -0.14 -5.44 -4.83
C PHE A 268 -0.68 -4.43 -3.81
N VAL A 269 0.06 -3.34 -3.62
CA VAL A 269 -0.28 -2.25 -2.70
C VAL A 269 -0.59 -1.02 -3.53
N ASP A 270 -1.86 -0.67 -3.64
CA ASP A 270 -2.34 0.44 -4.48
C ASP A 270 -2.38 1.75 -3.67
N ASN A 271 -1.20 2.22 -3.25
CA ASN A 271 -1.02 3.45 -2.48
C ASN A 271 -0.43 4.58 -3.33
N GLU A 272 -1.29 5.41 -3.92
CA GLU A 272 -0.90 6.58 -4.71
C GLU A 272 -0.43 7.79 -3.86
N GLY A 273 0.50 7.56 -2.92
CA GLY A 273 1.18 8.64 -2.20
C GLY A 273 0.33 9.42 -1.19
N ASP A 274 -0.83 8.91 -0.80
CA ASP A 274 -1.61 9.49 0.29
C ASP A 274 -0.95 9.16 1.64
N TYR A 275 -0.02 10.01 2.09
CA TYR A 275 0.51 10.00 3.47
C TYR A 275 -0.27 10.96 4.39
N GLY A 276 -1.32 11.60 3.88
CA GLY A 276 -2.14 12.59 4.57
C GLY A 276 -2.39 13.87 3.75
N TRP A 277 -2.94 14.90 4.42
CA TRP A 277 -3.42 16.12 3.76
C TRP A 277 -2.70 17.38 4.22
N LYS A 278 -2.22 18.19 3.27
CA LYS A 278 -1.58 19.50 3.53
C LYS A 278 -0.46 19.37 4.58
N MET A 279 -0.65 19.95 5.76
CA MET A 279 0.24 19.78 6.91
C MET A 279 -0.19 18.53 7.68
N ALA A 280 0.04 17.36 7.09
CA ALA A 280 -0.23 16.06 7.73
C ALA A 280 0.42 16.03 9.12
N TRP A 281 -0.30 15.45 10.09
CA TRP A 281 0.09 15.50 11.49
C TRP A 281 -0.19 14.20 12.23
N SER A 282 0.78 13.81 13.03
CA SER A 282 0.64 12.87 14.13
C SER A 282 1.59 13.29 15.25
N GLU A 283 1.28 12.88 16.49
CA GLU A 283 2.23 13.08 17.59
C GLU A 283 3.53 12.28 17.35
N HIS A 284 3.43 11.14 16.67
CA HIS A 284 4.60 10.36 16.28
C HIS A 284 5.52 11.15 15.34
N LEU A 285 4.98 11.84 14.33
CA LEU A 285 5.74 12.72 13.46
C LEU A 285 6.49 13.80 14.26
N ALA A 286 5.82 14.43 15.23
CA ALA A 286 6.45 15.45 16.07
C ALA A 286 7.60 14.88 16.93
N ILE A 287 7.43 13.67 17.46
CA ILE A 287 8.47 12.95 18.21
C ILE A 287 9.67 12.62 17.33
N GLN A 288 9.45 12.04 16.15
CA GLN A 288 10.53 11.68 15.22
C GLN A 288 11.25 12.91 14.68
N TYR A 289 10.52 13.98 14.39
CA TYR A 289 11.12 15.26 14.00
C TYR A 289 12.06 15.79 15.09
N ARG A 290 11.65 15.78 16.35
CA ARG A 290 12.49 16.20 17.47
C ARG A 290 13.75 15.34 17.61
N LYS A 291 13.63 14.03 17.41
CA LYS A 291 14.78 13.11 17.44
C LYS A 291 15.76 13.38 16.29
N LYS A 292 15.28 13.52 15.06
CA LYS A 292 16.12 13.67 13.84
C LYS A 292 16.69 15.08 13.70
N LYS A 293 15.87 16.11 13.89
CA LYS A 293 16.24 17.53 13.67
C LYS A 293 16.64 18.29 14.93
N LYS A 294 16.58 17.64 16.10
CA LYS A 294 16.94 18.22 17.43
C LYS A 294 16.20 19.52 17.74
N ARG A 295 14.98 19.66 17.22
CA ARG A 295 14.12 20.85 17.36
C ARG A 295 12.66 20.43 17.45
N ASP A 296 11.86 21.21 18.16
CA ASP A 296 10.41 21.07 18.12
C ASP A 296 9.85 21.54 16.76
N ILE A 297 9.25 20.61 16.01
CA ILE A 297 8.65 20.89 14.69
C ILE A 297 7.74 22.11 14.68
N ARG A 298 7.00 22.33 15.79
CA ARG A 298 5.98 23.38 15.90
C ARG A 298 6.57 24.77 15.72
N THR A 299 7.79 24.99 16.20
CA THR A 299 8.49 26.28 16.09
C THR A 299 8.69 26.71 14.65
N TRP A 300 8.86 25.77 13.71
CA TRP A 300 9.17 26.04 12.30
C TRP A 300 8.00 25.79 11.35
N LEU A 301 6.85 25.32 11.83
CA LEU A 301 5.65 25.17 11.00
C LEU A 301 5.27 26.44 10.21
N PRO A 302 5.42 27.68 10.73
CA PRO A 302 5.14 28.87 9.93
C PRO A 302 5.96 28.95 8.63
N LEU A 303 7.18 28.42 8.64
CA LEU A 303 8.08 28.43 7.49
C LEU A 303 7.67 27.44 6.37
N LEU A 304 6.72 26.54 6.63
CA LEU A 304 6.14 25.71 5.59
C LEU A 304 5.26 26.51 4.62
N THR A 305 4.64 27.59 5.11
CA THR A 305 3.76 28.46 4.30
C THR A 305 4.34 29.83 4.01
N GLU A 306 5.33 30.26 4.79
CA GLU A 306 5.88 31.62 4.72
C GLU A 306 7.32 31.60 4.20
N LYS A 307 7.79 32.75 3.72
CA LYS A 307 9.21 32.99 3.43
C LYS A 307 9.76 33.94 4.48
N ASP A 308 10.77 33.50 5.22
CA ASP A 308 11.52 34.38 6.10
C ASP A 308 12.60 35.15 5.33
N LYS A 309 13.15 36.19 5.97
CA LYS A 309 14.17 37.05 5.37
C LYS A 309 15.51 36.36 5.08
N ASP A 310 15.83 35.26 5.77
CA ASP A 310 17.14 34.59 5.70
C ASP A 310 17.12 33.33 4.83
N GLY A 311 15.98 32.98 4.23
CA GLY A 311 15.83 31.79 3.39
C GLY A 311 15.70 30.48 4.15
N LEU A 312 15.55 30.52 5.47
CA LEU A 312 15.41 29.35 6.33
C LEU A 312 14.19 28.48 5.98
N PHE A 313 13.18 29.06 5.35
CA PHE A 313 11.99 28.36 4.88
C PHE A 313 12.28 27.21 3.92
N VAL A 314 13.36 27.29 3.14
CA VAL A 314 13.79 26.19 2.26
C VAL A 314 14.20 24.99 3.12
N VAL A 315 15.07 25.22 4.10
CA VAL A 315 15.54 24.19 5.03
C VAL A 315 14.36 23.61 5.84
N ALA A 316 13.46 24.46 6.33
CA ALA A 316 12.30 24.01 7.10
C ALA A 316 11.39 23.06 6.31
N ARG A 317 11.18 23.33 5.02
CA ARG A 317 10.37 22.49 4.13
C ARG A 317 11.08 21.19 3.80
N CYS A 318 12.36 21.23 3.46
CA CYS A 318 13.17 20.03 3.26
C CYS A 318 13.19 19.15 4.51
N ASP A 319 13.41 19.75 5.70
CA ASP A 319 13.40 19.04 6.97
C ASP A 319 12.05 18.37 7.26
N TRP A 320 10.94 19.03 6.91
CA TRP A 320 9.61 18.46 7.09
C TRP A 320 9.38 17.26 6.18
N PHE A 321 9.67 17.40 4.88
CA PHE A 321 9.55 16.29 3.92
C PHE A 321 10.47 15.11 4.27
N ASP A 322 11.71 15.39 4.67
CA ASP A 322 12.69 14.37 5.07
C ASP A 322 12.26 13.58 6.32
N VAL A 323 11.48 14.17 7.23
CA VAL A 323 10.98 13.45 8.40
C VAL A 323 9.65 12.76 8.11
N VAL A 324 8.72 13.40 7.40
CA VAL A 324 7.41 12.79 7.11
C VAL A 324 7.55 11.57 6.19
N SER A 325 8.48 11.60 5.24
CA SER A 325 8.77 10.44 4.38
C SER A 325 9.37 9.27 5.17
N ASP A 326 10.30 9.54 6.12
CA ASP A 326 10.83 8.51 7.01
C ASP A 326 9.72 7.91 7.89
N VAL A 327 8.88 8.75 8.48
CA VAL A 327 7.77 8.31 9.34
C VAL A 327 6.76 7.48 8.56
N TYR A 328 6.42 7.90 7.34
CA TYR A 328 5.55 7.13 6.45
C TYR A 328 6.15 5.74 6.16
N ASN A 329 7.44 5.68 5.83
CA ASN A 329 8.12 4.40 5.59
C ASN A 329 8.16 3.52 6.85
N GLU A 330 8.50 4.09 8.01
CA GLU A 330 8.56 3.41 9.31
C GLU A 330 7.19 2.84 9.72
N CYS A 331 6.12 3.62 9.52
CA CYS A 331 4.78 3.25 9.99
C CYS A 331 4.02 2.35 9.01
N TYR A 332 4.25 2.49 7.70
CA TYR A 332 3.47 1.80 6.67
C TYR A 332 4.27 0.68 5.98
N PHE A 333 5.40 1.00 5.34
CA PHE A 333 6.11 0.03 4.50
C PHE A 333 6.97 -0.96 5.28
N GLU A 334 7.72 -0.50 6.28
CA GLU A 334 8.60 -1.39 7.05
C GLU A 334 7.87 -2.56 7.72
N PRO A 335 6.67 -2.39 8.32
CA PRO A 335 5.91 -3.50 8.89
C PRO A 335 5.42 -4.51 7.85
N LEU A 336 5.27 -4.14 6.59
CA LEU A 336 4.79 -5.03 5.52
C LEU A 336 5.88 -5.93 4.95
N VAL A 337 7.15 -5.55 5.10
CA VAL A 337 8.30 -6.24 4.47
C VAL A 337 9.20 -6.98 5.47
N LYS A 338 8.93 -6.87 6.78
CA LYS A 338 9.64 -7.55 7.87
C LYS A 338 8.95 -8.85 8.23
#